data_AF-A0A661XHU2-F1
#
_entry.id   AF-A0A661XHU2-F1
#
_cell.length_a   1.000
_cell.length_b   1.000
_cell.length_c   1.000
_cell.angle_alpha   90.00
_cell.angle_beta   90.00
_cell.angle_gamma   90.00
#
_symmetry.space_group_name_H-M   'P 1'
#
loop_
_entity.id
_entity.type
_entity.pdbx_description
1 polymer ?
#
loop_
_entity_poly.entity_id
_entity_poly.type
_entity_poly.pdbx_seq_one_letter_code
_entity_poly.pdbx_strand_id
1 'polypeptide(L)'
;MKTRIFSIGFMLVAILLGAYLVFQIKDTIDEETRIKQSEALIIDKLMLIRDAEKAYQTVYGRYTNSWDTLINFIEYGQFPILKRTERIIELAYGV
;
A
#
# COMPACT_ATOMS: atom_id res chain seq x y z
N MET A 1 -59.63 -4.67 -18.80
CA MET A 1 -58.98 -4.78 -17.48
C MET A 1 -57.80 -5.76 -17.44
N LYS A 2 -57.76 -6.81 -18.28
CA LYS A 2 -56.68 -7.84 -18.29
C LYS A 2 -55.28 -7.31 -18.67
N THR A 3 -55.17 -6.33 -19.56
CA THR A 3 -53.88 -5.77 -20.02
C THR A 3 -53.13 -4.97 -18.96
N ARG A 4 -53.85 -4.31 -18.03
CA ARG A 4 -53.23 -3.49 -16.97
C ARG A 4 -52.45 -4.33 -15.96
N ILE A 5 -52.91 -5.56 -15.71
CA ILE A 5 -52.25 -6.52 -14.81
C ILE A 5 -50.91 -6.98 -15.41
N PHE A 6 -50.87 -7.25 -16.71
CA PHE A 6 -49.61 -7.57 -17.39
C PHE A 6 -48.62 -6.40 -17.37
N SER A 7 -49.08 -5.15 -17.59
CA SER A 7 -48.20 -3.97 -17.46
C SER A 7 -47.65 -3.79 -16.05
N ILE A 8 -48.46 -3.98 -15.01
CA ILE A 8 -48.01 -3.89 -13.61
C ILE A 8 -47.01 -5.00 -13.27
N GLY A 9 -47.25 -6.22 -13.76
CA GLY A 9 -46.32 -7.34 -13.62
C GLY A 9 -44.97 -7.06 -14.30
N PHE A 10 -45.00 -6.54 -15.53
CA PHE A 10 -43.79 -6.15 -16.25
C PHE A 10 -43.02 -5.03 -15.55
N MET A 11 -43.73 -4.07 -14.95
CA MET A 11 -43.13 -2.99 -14.17
C MET A 11 -42.42 -3.53 -12.92
N LEU A 12 -43.04 -4.47 -12.20
CA LEU A 12 -42.40 -5.15 -11.05
C LEU A 12 -41.15 -5.93 -11.47
N VAL A 13 -41.22 -6.68 -12.58
CA VAL A 13 -40.08 -7.41 -13.11
C VAL A 13 -38.96 -6.46 -13.52
N ALA A 14 -39.27 -5.33 -14.17
CA ALA A 14 -38.28 -4.32 -14.55
C ALA A 14 -37.58 -3.71 -13.32
N ILE A 15 -38.32 -3.43 -12.24
CA ILE A 15 -37.75 -2.92 -10.98
C ILE A 15 -36.84 -3.96 -10.34
N LEU A 16 -37.25 -5.23 -10.30
CA LEU A 16 -36.45 -6.32 -9.73
C LEU A 16 -35.14 -6.53 -10.51
N LEU A 17 -35.20 -6.50 -11.83
CA LEU A 17 -34.01 -6.61 -12.69
C LEU A 17 -33.07 -5.41 -12.52
N GLY A 18 -33.64 -4.20 -12.42
CA GLY A 18 -32.87 -2.99 -12.16
C GLY A 18 -32.14 -3.04 -10.82
N ALA A 19 -32.81 -3.50 -9.76
CA ALA A 19 -32.18 -3.69 -8.45
C ALA A 19 -31.08 -4.75 -8.49
N TYR A 20 -31.34 -5.91 -9.11
CA TYR A 20 -30.37 -7.00 -9.23
C TYR A 20 -29.07 -6.55 -9.92
N LEU A 21 -29.18 -5.79 -11.02
CA LEU A 21 -28.02 -5.26 -11.73
C LEU A 21 -27.17 -4.33 -10.85
N VAL A 22 -27.82 -3.45 -10.07
CA VAL A 22 -27.12 -2.54 -9.16
C VAL A 22 -26.42 -3.33 -8.04
N PHE A 23 -27.06 -4.35 -7.48
CA PHE A 23 -26.44 -5.19 -6.46
C PHE A 23 -25.21 -5.94 -7.00
N GLN A 24 -25.31 -6.54 -8.18
CA GLN A 24 -24.22 -7.30 -8.79
C GLN A 24 -22.99 -6.42 -9.10
N ILE A 25 -23.22 -5.20 -9.59
CA ILE A 25 -22.14 -4.24 -9.86
C ILE A 25 -21.47 -3.78 -8.55
N LYS A 26 -22.27 -3.46 -7.53
CA LYS A 26 -21.74 -3.01 -6.23
C LYS A 26 -20.91 -4.08 -5.54
N ASP A 27 -21.38 -5.33 -5.54
CA ASP A 27 -20.67 -6.44 -4.90
C ASP A 27 -19.25 -6.65 -5.47
N THR A 28 -19.12 -6.57 -6.80
CA THR A 28 -17.81 -6.65 -7.47
C THR A 28 -16.89 -5.48 -7.08
N ILE A 29 -17.43 -4.25 -6.99
CA ILE A 29 -16.66 -3.06 -6.62
C ILE A 29 -16.20 -3.16 -5.16
N ASP A 30 -17.08 -3.57 -4.26
CA ASP A 30 -16.78 -3.68 -2.83
C ASP A 30 -15.71 -4.74 -2.58
N GLU A 31 -15.75 -5.87 -3.29
CA GLU A 31 -14.69 -6.90 -3.21
C GLU A 31 -13.34 -6.38 -3.73
N GLU A 32 -13.32 -5.72 -4.89
CA GLU A 32 -12.09 -5.11 -5.40
C GLU A 32 -11.49 -4.09 -4.43
N THR A 33 -12.32 -3.25 -3.80
CA THR A 33 -11.82 -2.27 -2.83
C THR A 33 -11.24 -2.93 -1.59
N ARG A 34 -11.86 -4.01 -1.09
CA ARG A 34 -11.33 -4.80 0.03
C ARG A 34 -9.98 -5.45 -0.29
N ILE A 35 -9.84 -6.00 -1.50
CA ILE A 35 -8.57 -6.57 -1.97
C ILE A 35 -7.50 -5.48 -2.03
N LYS A 36 -7.79 -4.35 -2.69
CA LYS A 36 -6.85 -3.22 -2.80
C LYS A 36 -6.40 -2.69 -1.43
N GLN A 37 -7.32 -2.58 -0.47
CA GLN A 37 -6.98 -2.18 0.90
C GLN A 37 -6.05 -3.19 1.58
N SER A 38 -6.33 -4.48 1.44
CA SER A 38 -5.51 -5.55 2.03
C SER A 38 -4.12 -5.59 1.41
N GLU A 39 -4.03 -5.46 0.09
CA GLU A 39 -2.77 -5.38 -0.66
C GLU A 39 -1.95 -4.16 -0.24
N ALA A 40 -2.57 -2.98 -0.10
CA ALA A 40 -1.90 -1.77 0.37
C ALA A 40 -1.27 -1.96 1.76
N LEU A 41 -2.00 -2.58 2.69
CA LEU A 41 -1.49 -2.88 4.03
C LEU A 41 -0.30 -3.87 3.99
N ILE A 42 -0.33 -4.85 3.09
CA ILE A 42 0.79 -5.80 2.91
C ILE A 42 2.00 -5.07 2.31
N ILE A 43 1.79 -4.25 1.30
CA ILE A 43 2.84 -3.46 0.65
C ILE A 43 3.51 -2.53 1.66
N ASP A 44 2.75 -1.82 2.48
CA ASP A 44 3.28 -0.93 3.52
C ASP A 44 4.15 -1.67 4.52
N LYS A 45 3.72 -2.86 4.97
CA LYS A 45 4.52 -3.71 5.86
C LYS A 45 5.82 -4.17 5.20
N LEU A 46 5.76 -4.58 3.93
CA LEU A 46 6.94 -5.00 3.18
C LEU A 46 7.91 -3.82 2.96
N MET A 47 7.39 -2.61 2.70
CA MET A 47 8.22 -1.41 2.61
C MET A 47 8.91 -1.09 3.92
N LEU A 48 8.21 -1.18 5.05
CA LEU A 48 8.79 -0.96 6.37
C LEU A 48 9.95 -1.95 6.65
N ILE A 49 9.74 -3.23 6.37
CA ILE A 49 10.78 -4.27 6.52
C ILE A 49 11.98 -3.97 5.62
N ARG A 50 11.74 -3.62 4.36
CA ARG A 50 12.80 -3.24 3.41
C ARG A 50 13.63 -2.07 3.92
N ASP A 51 12.98 -1.05 4.46
CA ASP A 51 13.67 0.16 4.91
C ASP A 51 14.44 -0.10 6.22
N ALA A 52 13.92 -0.95 7.11
CA ALA A 52 14.65 -1.45 8.28
C ALA A 52 15.89 -2.28 7.89
N GLU A 53 15.77 -3.16 6.89
CA GLU A 53 16.89 -3.95 6.36
C GLU A 53 17.96 -3.08 5.69
N LYS A 54 17.57 -2.07 4.90
CA LYS A 54 18.50 -1.08 4.34
C LYS A 54 19.22 -0.30 5.44
N ALA A 55 18.49 0.05 6.49
CA ALA A 55 19.07 0.71 7.64
C ALA A 55 20.09 -0.19 8.34
N TYR A 56 19.75 -1.46 8.55
CA TYR A 56 20.66 -2.47 9.10
C TYR A 56 21.91 -2.64 8.22
N GLN A 57 21.74 -2.70 6.90
CA GLN A 57 22.85 -2.77 5.94
C GLN A 57 23.76 -1.53 6.00
N THR A 58 23.21 -0.34 6.22
CA THR A 58 24.00 0.89 6.35
C THR A 58 24.91 0.87 7.58
N VAL A 59 24.46 0.23 8.67
CA VAL A 59 25.21 0.13 9.93
C VAL A 59 26.20 -1.04 9.91
N TYR A 60 25.75 -2.22 9.48
CA TYR A 60 26.52 -3.48 9.60
C TYR A 60 27.13 -3.96 8.29
N GLY A 61 26.87 -3.28 7.16
CA GLY A 61 27.38 -3.65 5.83
C GLY A 61 26.74 -4.89 5.19
N ARG A 62 25.75 -5.50 5.85
CA ARG A 62 25.06 -6.72 5.40
C ARG A 62 23.58 -6.69 5.78
N TYR A 63 22.77 -7.46 5.08
CA TYR A 63 21.38 -7.75 5.50
C TYR A 63 21.35 -8.76 6.65
N THR A 64 20.26 -8.73 7.43
CA THR A 64 20.02 -9.76 8.45
C THR A 64 19.17 -10.90 7.90
N ASN A 65 19.44 -12.09 8.43
CA ASN A 65 18.78 -13.33 8.04
C ASN A 65 17.76 -13.76 9.10
N SER A 66 17.74 -13.07 10.25
CA SER A 66 16.93 -13.38 11.43
C SER A 66 16.03 -12.20 11.77
N TRP A 67 14.74 -12.51 11.94
CA TRP A 67 13.73 -11.55 12.37
C TRP A 67 14.02 -10.99 13.76
N ASP A 68 14.50 -11.81 14.70
CA ASP A 68 14.83 -11.36 16.05
C ASP A 68 15.94 -10.31 16.04
N THR A 69 16.95 -10.47 15.17
CA THR A 69 18.02 -9.50 15.01
C THR A 69 17.51 -8.19 14.39
N LEU A 70 16.59 -8.28 13.43
CA LEU A 70 15.99 -7.09 12.81
C LEU A 70 15.15 -6.30 13.82
N ILE A 71 14.33 -6.99 14.63
CA ILE A 71 13.49 -6.36 15.66
C ILE A 71 14.36 -5.67 16.71
N ASN A 72 15.39 -6.37 17.21
CA ASN A 72 16.32 -5.78 18.16
C ASN A 72 17.05 -4.56 17.57
N PHE A 73 17.35 -4.56 16.27
CA PHE A 73 17.93 -3.39 15.62
C PHE A 73 16.94 -2.22 15.49
N ILE A 74 15.66 -2.47 15.23
CA ILE A 74 14.66 -1.40 15.19
C ILE A 74 14.47 -0.78 16.59
N GLU A 75 14.53 -1.60 17.64
CA GLU A 75 14.25 -1.18 19.02
C GLU A 75 15.47 -0.53 19.72
N TYR A 76 16.67 -1.06 19.47
CA TYR A 76 17.90 -0.65 20.17
C TYR A 76 19.01 -0.14 19.23
N GLY A 77 18.81 -0.25 17.91
CA GLY A 77 19.84 0.10 16.94
C GLY A 77 20.12 1.59 16.91
N GLN A 78 21.41 1.94 16.93
CA GLN A 78 21.86 3.31 16.76
C GLN A 78 22.10 3.56 15.27
N PHE A 79 21.32 4.46 14.68
CA PHE A 79 21.52 4.88 13.30
C PHE A 79 22.62 5.95 13.24
N PRO A 80 23.81 5.68 12.67
CA PRO A 80 24.84 6.69 12.54
C PRO A 80 24.39 7.70 11.49
N ILE A 81 24.15 8.94 11.93
CA ILE A 81 23.90 10.07 11.01
C ILE A 81 25.23 10.38 10.31
N LEU A 82 25.42 9.85 9.10
CA LEU A 82 26.60 10.11 8.29
C LEU A 82 26.52 11.54 7.71
N LYS A 83 27.10 12.51 8.42
CA LYS A 83 27.23 13.88 7.92
C LYS A 83 28.47 13.99 7.02
N ARG A 84 28.28 13.94 5.70
CA ARG A 84 29.34 14.28 4.74
C ARG A 84 29.47 15.81 4.66
N THR A 85 30.57 16.36 5.17
CA THR A 85 30.91 17.77 5.00
C THR A 85 31.92 17.90 3.88
N GLU A 86 31.56 18.56 2.79
CA GLU A 86 32.49 18.88 1.71
C GLU A 86 33.04 20.29 1.95
N ARG A 87 34.37 20.43 2.00
CA ARG A 87 35.03 21.73 2.01
C ARG A 87 35.60 21.96 0.61
N ILE A 88 35.03 22.92 -0.11
CA ILE A 88 35.61 23.40 -1.37
C ILE A 88 36.76 24.33 -1.00
N ILE A 89 37.98 23.94 -1.36
CA ILE A 89 39.17 24.79 -1.29
C ILE A 89 39.36 25.42 -2.66
N GLU A 90 39.12 26.72 -2.76
CA GLU A 90 39.45 27.49 -3.94
C GLU A 90 40.98 27.66 -3.98
N LEU A 91 41.64 26.96 -4.90
CA LEU A 91 43.06 27.17 -5.18
C LEU A 91 43.20 28.53 -5.87
N ALA A 92 43.98 29.42 -5.26
CA ALA A 92 44.32 30.72 -5.84
C ALA A 92 45.18 30.52 -7.09
N TYR A 93 44.55 30.32 -8.24
CA TYR A 93 45.21 30.40 -9.52
C TYR A 93 45.35 31.87 -9.92
N GLY A 94 46.58 32.38 -9.87
CA GLY A 94 47.00 33.60 -10.58
C GLY A 94 47.20 34.83 -9.70
N VAL A 95 48.44 35.04 -9.26
CA VAL A 95 49.04 36.38 -9.08
C VAL A 95 50.24 36.45 -10.00
#